data_AF-A0A968Q4D0-F1
#
_entry.id   AF-A0A968Q4D0-F1
#
_cell.length_a   1.000
_cell.length_b   1.000
_cell.length_c   1.000
_cell.angle_alpha   90.00
_cell.angle_beta   90.00
_cell.angle_gamma   90.00
#
_symmetry.space_group_name_H-M   'P 1'
#
loop_
_entity.id
_entity.type
_entity.pdbx_description
1 polymer ?
#
loop_
_entity_poly.entity_id
_entity_poly.type
_entity_poly.pdbx_seq_one_letter_code
_entity_poly.pdbx_strand_id
1 'polypeptide(L)'
;MEPHQQYRHHGRGYSRNRGAIHDPNVSGLPQPNQQTLNNSIWWQWTAPTTGPITVDTLGSALANTVLAVYTGGSVNSLNQIAFNDNISSSERRSRVTFNAIAGLTYYFAVDGVGNTTGAVQLNLNTAPQITPNQSFSVLENAPAGTPLGTLTANESGLTWSIVSGNPDNDSDGDRAFTINASTGAILVNDAATWTLKPLPLPIAWWSEPPTAAGFLPSKPLPSTW
;
A
#
# COMPACT_ATOMS: atom_id res chain seq x y z
N MET A 1 -22.79 15.52 -32.26
CA MET A 1 -21.34 15.50 -31.98
C MET A 1 -21.20 15.24 -30.49
N GLU A 2 -21.21 13.98 -30.11
CA GLU A 2 -20.90 13.54 -28.74
C GLU A 2 -19.47 12.97 -28.75
N PRO A 3 -18.63 13.28 -27.74
CA PRO A 3 -17.36 12.61 -27.58
C PRO A 3 -17.56 11.25 -26.90
N HIS A 4 -16.99 10.24 -27.55
CA HIS A 4 -17.02 8.84 -27.15
C HIS A 4 -16.28 8.58 -25.83
N GLN A 5 -16.90 7.70 -25.07
CA GLN A 5 -16.53 7.09 -23.79
C GLN A 5 -15.27 6.19 -23.82
N GLN A 6 -14.80 5.90 -22.60
CA GLN A 6 -14.02 4.73 -22.13
C GLN A 6 -12.48 4.77 -22.17
N TYR A 7 -11.90 5.05 -21.01
CA TYR A 7 -10.68 4.36 -20.56
C TYR A 7 -11.04 3.40 -19.41
N ARG A 8 -11.33 2.14 -19.76
CA ARG A 8 -11.34 1.02 -18.80
C ARG A 8 -9.90 0.56 -18.61
N HIS A 9 -9.30 0.81 -17.44
CA HIS A 9 -8.11 0.06 -17.04
C HIS A 9 -8.56 -1.29 -16.49
N HIS A 10 -8.68 -2.27 -17.39
CA HIS A 10 -8.49 -3.65 -17.00
C HIS A 10 -7.03 -3.77 -16.52
N GLY A 11 -6.81 -4.14 -15.26
CA GLY A 11 -5.55 -4.75 -14.85
C GLY A 11 -5.39 -6.10 -15.55
N ARG A 12 -5.13 -6.11 -16.86
CA ARG A 12 -4.69 -7.31 -17.57
C ARG A 12 -3.19 -7.43 -17.34
N GLY A 13 -2.82 -7.96 -16.17
CA GLY A 13 -1.57 -8.69 -16.07
C GLY A 13 -1.69 -9.92 -16.97
N TYR A 14 -1.17 -9.86 -18.20
CA TYR A 14 -0.99 -11.06 -19.01
C TYR A 14 0.16 -11.87 -18.40
N SER A 15 -0.15 -12.73 -17.42
CA SER A 15 0.72 -13.87 -17.15
C SER A 15 0.57 -14.81 -18.35
N ARG A 16 1.47 -14.65 -19.32
CA ARG A 16 1.70 -15.66 -20.35
C ARG A 16 1.95 -16.99 -19.60
N ASN A 17 1.35 -18.09 -20.07
CA ASN A 17 1.45 -19.48 -19.58
C ASN A 17 2.89 -20.04 -19.51
N ARG A 18 3.86 -19.27 -19.01
CA ARG A 18 5.25 -19.66 -18.89
C ARG A 18 5.40 -20.42 -17.57
N GLY A 19 5.00 -21.69 -17.57
CA GLY A 19 5.17 -22.60 -16.43
C GLY A 19 4.02 -23.55 -16.13
N ALA A 20 2.94 -23.57 -16.93
CA ALA A 20 1.88 -24.56 -16.77
C ALA A 20 2.44 -25.97 -17.06
N ILE A 21 2.56 -26.81 -16.04
CA ILE A 21 2.89 -28.23 -16.17
C ILE A 21 1.57 -28.99 -16.05
N HIS A 22 1.22 -29.73 -17.10
CA HIS A 22 0.17 -30.76 -17.02
C HIS A 22 0.79 -31.96 -16.28
N ASP A 23 0.37 -32.20 -15.04
CA ASP A 23 0.83 -33.37 -14.28
C ASP A 23 -0.25 -34.46 -14.30
N PRO A 24 -0.06 -35.55 -15.06
CA PRO A 24 -0.98 -36.69 -15.07
C PRO A 24 -0.91 -37.57 -13.82
N ASN A 25 -0.03 -37.31 -12.85
CA ASN A 25 0.17 -38.15 -11.65
C ASN A 25 -0.20 -37.41 -10.34
N VAL A 26 -1.48 -37.12 -10.18
CA VAL A 26 -2.08 -36.53 -8.96
C VAL A 26 -2.22 -37.54 -7.80
N SER A 27 -1.75 -38.79 -7.94
CA SER A 27 -2.03 -39.89 -7.01
C SER A 27 -1.29 -39.81 -5.66
N GLY A 28 -0.43 -38.80 -5.46
CA GLY A 28 0.36 -38.60 -4.24
C GLY A 28 0.24 -37.21 -3.62
N LEU A 29 -0.56 -36.32 -4.21
CA LEU A 29 -0.77 -34.97 -3.67
C LEU A 29 -1.88 -34.99 -2.60
N PRO A 30 -1.76 -34.18 -1.53
CA PRO A 30 -2.86 -33.99 -0.60
C PRO A 30 -4.07 -33.50 -1.38
N GLN A 31 -5.13 -34.30 -1.42
CA GLN A 31 -6.33 -33.94 -2.15
C GLN A 31 -7.23 -33.07 -1.28
N PRO A 32 -7.67 -31.91 -1.78
CA PRO A 32 -8.59 -31.10 -1.02
C PRO A 32 -9.95 -31.78 -0.93
N ASN A 33 -10.44 -32.02 0.29
CA ASN A 33 -11.83 -32.39 0.58
C ASN A 33 -12.44 -33.46 -0.35
N GLN A 34 -11.72 -34.54 -0.65
CA GLN A 34 -12.18 -35.66 -1.50
C GLN A 34 -12.44 -35.31 -2.97
N GLN A 35 -12.02 -34.14 -3.46
CA GLN A 35 -12.03 -33.84 -4.90
C GLN A 35 -10.68 -34.15 -5.54
N THR A 36 -10.74 -35.00 -6.55
CA THR A 36 -9.58 -35.39 -7.35
C THR A 36 -9.32 -34.31 -8.40
N LEU A 37 -8.11 -33.73 -8.39
CA LEU A 37 -7.67 -32.71 -9.33
C LEU A 37 -7.02 -33.33 -10.58
N ASN A 38 -7.76 -34.21 -11.26
CA ASN A 38 -7.29 -35.09 -12.33
C ASN A 38 -6.76 -34.37 -13.58
N ASN A 39 -7.26 -33.18 -13.89
CA ASN A 39 -6.86 -32.40 -15.08
C ASN A 39 -6.34 -31.02 -14.69
N SER A 40 -5.71 -30.92 -13.52
CA SER A 40 -5.32 -29.64 -12.96
C SER A 40 -4.18 -28.96 -13.72
N ILE A 41 -4.29 -27.65 -13.82
CA ILE A 41 -3.20 -26.77 -14.24
C ILE A 41 -2.60 -26.13 -13.00
N TRP A 42 -1.28 -26.09 -12.96
CA TRP A 42 -0.52 -25.56 -11.84
C TRP A 42 0.21 -24.26 -12.19
N TRP A 43 0.12 -23.29 -11.28
CA TRP A 43 0.92 -22.07 -11.31
C TRP A 43 1.76 -21.98 -10.04
N GLN A 44 2.96 -21.42 -10.19
CA GLN A 44 3.84 -21.08 -9.09
C GLN A 44 3.92 -19.56 -8.96
N TRP A 45 3.84 -19.04 -7.73
CA TRP A 45 3.96 -17.62 -7.44
C TRP A 45 4.72 -17.40 -6.13
N THR A 46 5.72 -16.53 -6.16
CA THR A 46 6.41 -16.06 -4.95
C THR A 46 5.84 -14.70 -4.56
N ALA A 47 5.39 -14.57 -3.32
CA ALA A 47 4.75 -13.34 -2.87
C ALA A 47 5.77 -12.18 -2.83
N PRO A 48 5.50 -11.04 -3.49
CA PRO A 48 6.40 -9.89 -3.41
C PRO A 48 6.28 -9.16 -2.07
N THR A 49 5.12 -9.26 -1.42
CA THR A 49 4.79 -8.58 -0.16
C THR A 49 4.00 -9.50 0.76
N THR A 50 4.06 -9.22 2.06
CA THR A 50 3.23 -9.89 3.07
C THR A 50 1.88 -9.18 3.14
N GLY A 51 0.79 -9.94 3.10
CA GLY A 51 -0.56 -9.38 3.21
C GLY A 51 -1.66 -10.26 2.64
N PRO A 52 -2.92 -9.82 2.74
CA PRO A 52 -4.04 -10.56 2.18
C PRO A 52 -3.98 -10.57 0.66
N ILE A 53 -4.18 -11.75 0.08
CA ILE A 53 -4.37 -11.95 -1.36
C ILE A 53 -5.68 -12.71 -1.59
N THR A 54 -6.43 -12.30 -2.60
CA THR A 54 -7.60 -13.02 -3.09
C THR A 54 -7.32 -13.59 -4.46
N VAL A 55 -7.47 -14.91 -4.59
CA VAL A 55 -7.26 -15.63 -5.84
C VAL A 55 -8.59 -16.18 -6.31
N ASP A 56 -8.95 -15.96 -7.56
CA ASP A 56 -10.19 -16.52 -8.13
C ASP A 56 -10.05 -16.96 -9.58
N THR A 57 -11.04 -17.71 -10.04
CA THR A 57 -11.13 -18.22 -11.42
C THR A 57 -12.19 -17.52 -12.25
N LEU A 58 -12.64 -16.32 -11.84
CA LEU A 58 -13.63 -15.54 -12.59
C LEU A 58 -13.11 -15.19 -13.99
N GLY A 59 -14.02 -15.23 -14.98
CA GLY A 59 -13.67 -15.04 -16.38
C GLY A 59 -13.27 -16.33 -17.12
N SER A 60 -13.04 -17.44 -16.41
CA SER A 60 -12.84 -18.75 -17.02
C SER A 60 -14.00 -19.12 -17.95
N ALA A 61 -13.68 -19.75 -19.10
CA ALA A 61 -14.69 -20.37 -19.96
C ALA A 61 -15.31 -21.61 -19.29
N LEU A 62 -14.52 -22.27 -18.43
CA LEU A 62 -15.00 -23.29 -17.52
C LEU A 62 -15.83 -22.66 -16.40
N ALA A 63 -17.15 -22.91 -16.41
CA ALA A 63 -18.08 -22.28 -15.49
C ALA A 63 -18.07 -22.87 -14.06
N ASN A 64 -17.47 -24.04 -13.86
CA ASN A 64 -17.46 -24.77 -12.59
C ASN A 64 -16.05 -25.27 -12.31
N THR A 65 -15.34 -24.58 -11.42
CA THR A 65 -13.90 -24.83 -11.20
C THR A 65 -13.65 -25.35 -9.80
N VAL A 66 -12.42 -25.75 -9.55
CA VAL A 66 -11.86 -26.08 -8.26
C VAL A 66 -10.55 -25.32 -8.13
N LEU A 67 -10.30 -24.66 -7.00
CA LEU A 67 -9.07 -23.93 -6.74
C LEU A 67 -8.48 -24.37 -5.40
N ALA A 68 -7.25 -24.88 -5.43
CA ALA A 68 -6.47 -25.20 -4.25
C ALA A 68 -5.18 -24.38 -4.20
N VAL A 69 -4.79 -23.95 -3.00
CA VAL A 69 -3.56 -23.21 -2.73
C VAL A 69 -2.68 -24.05 -1.83
N TYR A 70 -1.41 -24.19 -2.20
CA TYR A 70 -0.41 -24.89 -1.42
C TYR A 70 0.84 -24.06 -1.20
N THR A 71 1.67 -24.46 -0.24
CA THR A 71 3.07 -24.04 -0.10
C THR A 71 3.94 -25.25 0.26
N GLY A 72 5.25 -25.10 0.25
CA GLY A 72 6.21 -26.16 0.59
C GLY A 72 7.34 -26.29 -0.44
N GLY A 73 8.36 -27.09 -0.09
CA GLY A 73 9.57 -27.24 -0.91
C GLY A 73 9.57 -28.46 -1.85
N SER A 74 8.55 -29.33 -1.80
CA SER A 74 8.49 -30.55 -2.60
C SER A 74 7.06 -30.94 -2.90
N VAL A 75 6.83 -31.43 -4.12
CA VAL A 75 5.50 -31.83 -4.64
C VAL A 75 4.84 -32.85 -3.70
N ASN A 76 5.58 -33.84 -3.19
CA ASN A 76 5.06 -34.89 -2.31
C ASN A 76 4.83 -34.45 -0.86
N SER A 77 5.08 -33.18 -0.52
CA SER A 77 4.94 -32.65 0.85
C SER A 77 4.37 -31.23 0.86
N LEU A 78 3.51 -30.91 -0.11
CA LEU A 78 2.84 -29.63 -0.17
C LEU A 78 1.83 -29.51 0.98
N ASN A 79 1.82 -28.36 1.65
CA ASN A 79 0.87 -28.01 2.69
C ASN A 79 -0.26 -27.18 2.07
N GLN A 80 -1.49 -27.67 2.16
CA GLN A 80 -2.67 -26.92 1.69
C GLN A 80 -2.93 -25.72 2.60
N ILE A 81 -3.03 -24.54 1.99
CA ILE A 81 -3.31 -23.27 2.65
C ILE A 81 -4.80 -22.93 2.57
N ALA A 82 -5.38 -23.10 1.39
CA ALA A 82 -6.78 -22.76 1.13
C ALA A 82 -7.35 -23.61 0.01
N PHE A 83 -8.67 -23.73 -0.02
CA PHE A 83 -9.39 -24.44 -1.06
C PHE A 83 -10.79 -23.84 -1.23
N ASN A 84 -11.28 -23.81 -2.46
CA ASN A 84 -12.67 -23.55 -2.75
C ASN A 84 -13.07 -24.20 -4.08
N ASP A 85 -14.32 -24.64 -4.19
CA ASP A 85 -14.91 -25.11 -5.44
C ASP A 85 -15.97 -24.12 -5.97
N ASN A 86 -16.75 -23.46 -5.11
CA ASN A 86 -17.75 -22.48 -5.56
C ASN A 86 -17.71 -21.20 -4.72
N ILE A 87 -17.71 -20.04 -5.38
CA ILE A 87 -17.92 -18.75 -4.70
C ILE A 87 -19.29 -18.72 -4.04
N SER A 88 -20.32 -19.24 -4.71
CA SER A 88 -21.69 -19.33 -4.19
C SER A 88 -22.49 -20.41 -4.93
N SER A 89 -23.76 -20.59 -4.55
CA SER A 89 -24.68 -21.47 -5.27
C SER A 89 -24.99 -21.01 -6.71
N SER A 90 -24.83 -19.72 -7.01
CA SER A 90 -25.06 -19.12 -8.33
C SER A 90 -23.78 -18.80 -9.10
N GLU A 91 -22.62 -18.81 -8.43
CA GLU A 91 -21.31 -18.62 -9.01
C GLU A 91 -20.41 -19.81 -8.69
N ARG A 92 -20.27 -20.70 -9.68
CA ARG A 92 -19.57 -21.98 -9.55
C ARG A 92 -18.06 -21.91 -9.85
N ARG A 93 -17.55 -20.73 -10.18
CA ARG A 93 -16.11 -20.48 -10.17
C ARG A 93 -15.63 -20.32 -8.74
N SER A 94 -14.35 -20.55 -8.52
CA SER A 94 -13.77 -20.68 -7.18
C SER A 94 -13.04 -19.40 -6.77
N ARG A 95 -13.07 -19.09 -5.47
CA ARG A 95 -12.29 -17.99 -4.86
C ARG A 95 -11.76 -18.38 -3.49
N VAL A 96 -10.53 -17.99 -3.22
CA VAL A 96 -9.87 -18.14 -1.92
C VAL A 96 -9.23 -16.82 -1.50
N THR A 97 -9.21 -16.56 -0.19
CA THR A 97 -8.46 -15.45 0.39
C THR A 97 -7.56 -15.99 1.49
N PHE A 98 -6.29 -15.61 1.47
CA PHE A 98 -5.32 -16.01 2.50
C PHE A 98 -4.27 -14.91 2.69
N ASN A 99 -3.53 -14.97 3.79
CA ASN A 99 -2.41 -14.06 4.03
C ASN A 99 -1.12 -14.66 3.45
N ALA A 100 -0.60 -14.02 2.40
CA ALA A 100 0.68 -14.37 1.81
C ALA A 100 1.84 -13.81 2.65
N ILE A 101 3.00 -14.49 2.64
CA ILE A 101 4.24 -14.05 3.28
C ILE A 101 5.25 -13.70 2.19
N ALA A 102 5.81 -12.48 2.23
CA ALA A 102 6.82 -12.03 1.28
C ALA A 102 7.97 -13.04 1.15
N GLY A 103 8.36 -13.35 -0.09
CA GLY A 103 9.41 -14.30 -0.41
C GLY A 103 9.01 -15.78 -0.34
N LEU A 104 7.84 -16.12 0.21
CA LEU A 104 7.35 -17.50 0.22
C LEU A 104 6.70 -17.86 -1.11
N THR A 105 6.98 -19.07 -1.60
CA THR A 105 6.38 -19.62 -2.82
C THR A 105 5.08 -20.35 -2.51
N TYR A 106 4.07 -20.06 -3.31
CA TYR A 106 2.76 -20.70 -3.32
C TYR A 106 2.52 -21.38 -4.67
N TYR A 107 1.74 -22.46 -4.62
CA TYR A 107 1.30 -23.20 -5.80
C TYR A 107 -0.22 -23.16 -5.87
N PHE A 108 -0.75 -22.84 -7.05
CA PHE A 108 -2.17 -22.81 -7.32
C PHE A 108 -2.53 -23.93 -8.27
N ALA A 109 -3.43 -24.80 -7.84
CA ALA A 109 -3.98 -25.85 -8.69
C ALA A 109 -5.42 -25.48 -9.05
N VAL A 110 -5.71 -25.43 -10.35
CA VAL A 110 -7.07 -25.22 -10.86
C VAL A 110 -7.50 -26.42 -11.70
N ASP A 111 -8.69 -26.93 -11.43
CA ASP A 111 -9.32 -27.99 -12.23
C ASP A 111 -10.82 -27.70 -12.45
N GLY A 112 -11.48 -28.51 -13.28
CA GLY A 112 -12.93 -28.58 -13.42
C GLY A 112 -13.56 -29.65 -12.58
N VAL A 113 -14.74 -29.35 -12.04
CA VAL A 113 -15.53 -30.33 -11.29
C VAL A 113 -15.99 -31.47 -12.24
N GLY A 114 -15.89 -32.71 -11.79
CA GLY A 114 -16.43 -33.87 -12.52
C GLY A 114 -15.68 -34.21 -13.82
N ASN A 115 -14.37 -34.00 -13.86
CA ASN A 115 -13.51 -34.18 -15.05
C ASN A 115 -13.86 -33.26 -16.22
N THR A 116 -14.57 -32.16 -15.96
CA THR A 116 -14.80 -31.14 -17.00
C THR A 116 -13.49 -30.43 -17.32
N THR A 117 -13.24 -30.20 -18.61
CA THR A 117 -12.03 -29.52 -19.08
C THR A 117 -12.40 -28.29 -19.88
N GLY A 118 -11.52 -27.29 -19.90
CA GLY A 118 -11.74 -26.06 -20.61
C GLY A 118 -10.68 -25.01 -20.29
N ALA A 119 -10.75 -23.88 -21.00
CA ALA A 119 -9.87 -22.77 -20.70
C ALA A 119 -10.21 -22.17 -19.33
N VAL A 120 -9.18 -22.06 -18.49
CA VAL A 120 -9.26 -21.46 -17.15
C VAL A 120 -8.47 -20.17 -17.11
N GLN A 121 -8.96 -19.23 -16.31
CA GLN A 121 -8.31 -17.98 -15.98
C GLN A 121 -8.03 -17.99 -14.46
N LEU A 122 -6.83 -17.57 -14.07
CA LEU A 122 -6.45 -17.41 -12.66
C LEU A 122 -6.13 -15.94 -12.40
N ASN A 123 -6.87 -15.33 -11.49
CA ASN A 123 -6.71 -13.92 -11.11
C ASN A 123 -6.06 -13.84 -9.72
N LEU A 124 -4.93 -13.17 -9.60
CA LEU A 124 -4.29 -12.85 -8.32
C LEU A 124 -4.60 -11.38 -7.99
N ASN A 125 -5.37 -11.15 -6.94
CA ASN A 125 -5.78 -9.82 -6.51
C ASN A 125 -5.14 -9.50 -5.15
N THR A 126 -4.10 -8.66 -5.17
CA THR A 126 -3.45 -8.13 -3.97
C THR A 126 -3.97 -6.73 -3.65
N ALA A 127 -3.86 -6.30 -2.39
CA ALA A 127 -4.07 -4.89 -2.08
C ALA A 127 -3.00 -4.03 -2.79
N PRO A 128 -3.35 -2.84 -3.31
CA PRO A 128 -2.36 -1.90 -3.81
C PRO A 128 -1.37 -1.55 -2.71
N GLN A 129 -0.09 -1.42 -3.04
CA GLN A 129 0.99 -1.10 -2.11
C GLN A 129 1.76 0.09 -2.64
N ILE A 130 1.96 1.08 -1.77
CA ILE A 130 2.88 2.19 -2.04
C ILE A 130 4.31 1.64 -2.02
N THR A 131 5.14 2.09 -2.96
CA THR A 131 6.54 1.67 -3.01
C THR A 131 7.22 2.08 -1.70
N PRO A 132 7.84 1.15 -0.94
CA PRO A 132 8.44 1.46 0.35
C PRO A 132 9.62 2.45 0.23
N ASN A 133 9.91 3.16 1.32
CA ASN A 133 11.12 4.00 1.49
C ASN A 133 11.32 5.07 0.41
N GLN A 134 10.24 5.59 -0.18
CA GLN A 134 10.32 6.76 -1.05
C GLN A 134 10.67 8.01 -0.22
N SER A 135 11.66 8.76 -0.67
CA SER A 135 12.08 10.01 -0.05
C SER A 135 12.18 11.12 -1.09
N PHE A 136 11.66 12.29 -0.76
CA PHE A 136 11.78 13.50 -1.56
C PHE A 136 12.53 14.56 -0.75
N SER A 137 13.25 15.43 -1.44
CA SER A 137 13.97 16.56 -0.83
C SER A 137 13.38 17.87 -1.32
N VAL A 138 13.28 18.84 -0.43
CA VAL A 138 12.88 20.20 -0.75
C VAL A 138 13.86 21.15 -0.05
N LEU A 139 14.16 22.28 -0.70
CA LEU A 139 14.95 23.33 -0.08
C LEU A 139 14.14 24.02 1.01
N GLU A 140 14.81 24.51 2.05
CA GLU A 140 14.18 25.40 3.01
C GLU A 140 13.61 26.63 2.29
N ASN A 141 12.42 27.08 2.72
CA ASN A 141 11.70 28.22 2.15
C ASN A 141 11.31 28.07 0.67
N ALA A 142 11.22 26.84 0.15
CA ALA A 142 10.67 26.60 -1.17
C ALA A 142 9.26 27.20 -1.26
N PRO A 143 8.94 27.98 -2.31
CA PRO A 143 7.63 28.61 -2.42
C PRO A 143 6.52 27.57 -2.60
N ALA A 144 5.30 27.94 -2.19
CA ALA A 144 4.10 27.18 -2.48
C ALA A 144 4.00 26.84 -3.98
N GLY A 145 3.62 25.61 -4.29
CA GLY A 145 3.61 25.05 -5.64
C GLY A 145 4.92 24.39 -6.09
N THR A 146 5.98 24.39 -5.27
CA THR A 146 7.22 23.68 -5.60
C THR A 146 6.99 22.16 -5.68
N PRO A 147 7.29 21.49 -6.81
CA PRO A 147 7.15 20.04 -6.94
C PRO A 147 8.21 19.28 -6.14
N LEU A 148 7.79 18.29 -5.34
CA LEU A 148 8.67 17.37 -4.62
C LEU A 148 8.91 16.08 -5.41
N GLY A 149 7.89 15.64 -6.14
CA GLY A 149 7.91 14.39 -6.90
C GLY A 149 6.54 13.72 -6.89
N THR A 150 6.50 12.49 -7.38
CA THR A 150 5.26 11.70 -7.48
C THR A 150 5.48 10.36 -6.80
N LEU A 151 4.58 9.98 -5.89
CA LEU A 151 4.61 8.66 -5.28
C LEU A 151 4.35 7.58 -6.32
N THR A 152 5.08 6.48 -6.23
CA THR A 152 4.86 5.28 -7.03
C THR A 152 4.23 4.18 -6.20
N ALA A 153 3.36 3.38 -6.82
CA ALA A 153 2.79 2.16 -6.27
C ALA A 153 2.97 1.01 -7.25
N ASN A 154 2.67 -0.21 -6.81
CA ASN A 154 2.67 -1.39 -7.68
C ASN A 154 1.48 -1.42 -8.68
N GLU A 155 0.58 -0.44 -8.62
CA GLU A 155 -0.64 -0.37 -9.43
C GLU A 155 -0.96 1.08 -9.84
N SER A 156 -1.83 1.22 -10.85
CA SER A 156 -2.31 2.49 -11.40
C SER A 156 -3.79 2.74 -11.08
N GLY A 157 -4.26 3.98 -11.21
CA GLY A 157 -5.68 4.32 -10.98
C GLY A 157 -6.05 4.38 -9.50
N LEU A 158 -5.07 4.65 -8.64
CA LEU A 158 -5.24 4.79 -7.20
C LEU A 158 -5.69 6.22 -6.84
N THR A 159 -6.34 6.34 -5.69
CA THR A 159 -6.63 7.63 -5.05
C THR A 159 -5.62 7.88 -3.94
N TRP A 160 -4.98 9.04 -3.97
CA TRP A 160 -3.89 9.41 -3.07
C TRP A 160 -4.34 10.43 -2.02
N SER A 161 -3.92 10.24 -0.77
CA SER A 161 -4.15 11.20 0.32
C SER A 161 -3.00 11.17 1.33
N ILE A 162 -2.77 12.32 1.98
CA ILE A 162 -1.83 12.40 3.11
C ILE A 162 -2.63 12.20 4.39
N VAL A 163 -2.37 11.09 5.08
CA VAL A 163 -3.15 10.70 6.26
C VAL A 163 -2.55 11.19 7.58
N SER A 164 -1.26 11.51 7.59
CA SER A 164 -0.52 11.95 8.79
C SER A 164 0.78 12.66 8.40
N GLY A 165 1.48 13.24 9.38
CA GLY A 165 2.81 13.84 9.16
C GLY A 165 2.83 15.10 8.31
N ASN A 166 1.68 15.78 8.16
CA ASN A 166 1.54 17.00 7.37
C ASN A 166 0.99 18.12 8.25
N PRO A 167 1.86 18.74 9.07
CA PRO A 167 1.45 19.74 10.04
C PRO A 167 1.08 21.07 9.40
N ASP A 168 0.38 21.88 10.18
CA ASP A 168 0.10 23.30 9.97
C ASP A 168 0.68 24.01 11.20
N ASN A 169 1.90 24.55 11.06
CA ASN A 169 2.72 24.99 12.21
C ASN A 169 2.40 26.43 12.63
N ASP A 170 1.92 27.25 11.70
CA ASP A 170 1.51 28.64 11.91
C ASP A 170 -0.01 28.80 12.05
N SER A 171 -0.77 27.71 11.90
CA SER A 171 -2.20 27.61 12.19
C SER A 171 -3.05 28.53 11.31
N ASP A 172 -2.65 28.75 10.06
CA ASP A 172 -3.40 29.54 9.09
C ASP A 172 -4.41 28.72 8.29
N GLY A 173 -4.42 27.39 8.48
CA GLY A 173 -5.33 26.44 7.85
C GLY A 173 -4.72 25.69 6.67
N ASP A 174 -3.53 26.10 6.19
CA ASP A 174 -2.82 25.46 5.11
C ASP A 174 -1.75 24.50 5.65
N ARG A 175 -1.91 23.20 5.35
CA ARG A 175 -0.90 22.20 5.74
C ARG A 175 0.35 22.34 4.86
N ALA A 176 1.50 21.87 5.35
CA ALA A 176 2.79 21.98 4.65
C ALA A 176 2.79 21.46 3.20
N PHE A 177 2.09 20.35 2.92
CA PHE A 177 2.07 19.70 1.61
C PHE A 177 0.67 19.40 1.09
N THR A 178 0.53 19.42 -0.23
CA THR A 178 -0.63 18.83 -0.93
C THR A 178 -0.21 17.59 -1.70
N ILE A 179 -1.17 16.68 -1.90
CA ILE A 179 -1.04 15.56 -2.81
C ILE A 179 -2.17 15.59 -3.84
N ASN A 180 -1.83 15.44 -5.11
CA ASN A 180 -2.83 15.30 -6.15
C ASN A 180 -3.46 13.90 -6.08
N ALA A 181 -4.78 13.84 -5.86
CA ALA A 181 -5.48 12.60 -5.57
C ALA A 181 -5.47 11.58 -6.71
N SER A 182 -5.31 11.99 -7.98
CA SER A 182 -5.32 11.06 -9.12
C SER A 182 -3.93 10.67 -9.61
N THR A 183 -2.90 11.47 -9.29
CA THR A 183 -1.55 11.28 -9.80
C THR A 183 -0.53 10.92 -8.72
N GLY A 184 -0.79 11.25 -7.45
CA GLY A 184 0.17 11.06 -6.36
C GLY A 184 1.29 12.11 -6.35
N ALA A 185 1.18 13.16 -7.16
CA ALA A 185 2.15 14.27 -7.19
C ALA A 185 2.08 15.10 -5.90
N ILE A 186 3.22 15.36 -5.29
CA ILE A 186 3.36 16.12 -4.04
C ILE A 186 3.93 17.51 -4.37
N LEU A 187 3.32 18.52 -3.76
CA LEU A 187 3.72 19.93 -3.87
C LEU A 187 3.86 20.54 -2.47
N VAL A 188 4.75 21.53 -2.33
CA VAL A 188 4.68 22.47 -1.22
C VAL A 188 3.34 23.19 -1.30
N ASN A 189 2.59 23.22 -0.21
CA ASN A 189 1.32 23.93 -0.14
C ASN A 189 1.47 25.23 0.65
N ASP A 190 2.16 25.16 1.77
CA ASP A 190 2.49 26.33 2.55
C ASP A 190 4.01 26.38 2.80
N ALA A 191 4.61 27.52 2.46
CA ALA A 191 6.03 27.77 2.65
C ALA A 191 6.35 28.32 4.05
N ALA A 192 5.37 28.87 4.75
CA ALA A 192 5.53 29.51 6.06
C ALA A 192 5.63 28.48 7.21
N THR A 193 5.04 27.30 7.06
CA THR A 193 5.14 26.14 7.97
C THR A 193 6.58 25.71 8.27
N TRP A 194 7.53 26.02 7.38
CA TRP A 194 8.95 25.69 7.50
C TRP A 194 9.79 26.80 8.11
N THR A 195 9.21 27.98 8.30
CA THR A 195 9.90 29.09 8.95
C THR A 195 9.86 28.87 10.46
N LEU A 196 11.00 28.47 11.04
CA LEU A 196 11.24 28.72 12.46
C LEU A 196 10.98 30.20 12.66
N LYS A 197 9.97 30.53 13.48
CA LYS A 197 9.65 31.89 13.90
C LYS A 197 10.98 32.65 14.05
N PRO A 198 11.25 33.72 13.29
CA PRO A 198 12.47 34.47 13.49
C PRO A 198 12.52 34.77 14.99
N LEU A 199 13.60 34.39 15.67
CA LEU A 199 13.80 34.79 17.06
C LEU A 199 13.40 36.26 17.15
N PRO A 200 12.52 36.64 18.11
CA PRO A 200 12.03 38.00 18.18
C PRO A 200 13.24 38.92 18.05
N LEU A 201 13.19 39.81 17.05
CA LEU A 201 14.26 40.76 16.75
C LEU A 201 14.83 41.26 18.09
N PRO A 202 16.17 41.29 18.30
CA PRO A 202 16.69 41.88 19.52
C PRO A 202 16.10 43.29 19.60
N ILE A 203 15.32 43.53 20.66
CA ILE A 203 14.70 44.83 20.93
C ILE A 203 15.78 45.88 20.79
N ALA A 204 15.66 46.70 19.75
CA ALA A 204 16.60 47.75 19.42
C ALA A 204 16.41 48.92 20.39
N TRP A 205 17.45 49.14 21.21
CA TRP A 205 17.98 50.43 21.65
C TRP A 205 17.00 51.46 22.22
N TRP A 206 16.85 51.45 23.55
CA TRP A 206 16.89 52.71 24.30
C TRP A 206 18.10 52.67 25.22
N SER A 207 19.04 53.60 25.01
CA SER A 207 20.18 53.82 25.90
C SER A 207 19.70 54.56 27.15
N GLU A 208 19.52 53.85 28.25
CA GLU A 208 19.62 54.49 29.56
C GLU A 208 21.10 54.49 29.97
N PRO A 209 21.68 55.62 30.44
CA PRO A 209 23.01 55.60 31.02
C PRO A 209 23.02 54.69 32.25
N PRO A 210 24.11 53.98 32.55
CA PRO A 210 24.17 53.09 33.70
C PRO A 210 24.12 53.93 34.98
N THR A 211 22.95 54.00 35.62
CA THR A 211 22.86 54.35 37.03
C THR A 211 22.89 53.05 37.83
N ALA A 212 23.94 52.91 38.63
CA ALA A 212 24.28 51.71 39.39
C ALA A 212 23.11 51.17 40.21
N ALA A 213 22.93 49.84 40.18
CA ALA A 213 22.16 49.14 41.20
C ALA A 213 22.98 49.08 42.50
N GLY A 214 22.42 49.61 43.58
CA GLY A 214 22.97 49.47 44.93
C GLY A 214 21.94 49.85 45.98
N PHE A 215 21.22 48.87 46.49
CA PHE A 215 20.53 48.98 47.78
C PHE A 215 21.16 47.98 48.75
N LEU A 216 21.44 48.44 49.98
CA LEU A 216 21.42 47.82 51.32
C LEU A 216 22.47 48.51 52.23
N PRO A 217 22.31 48.70 53.57
CA PRO A 217 21.13 48.87 54.44
C PRO A 217 21.17 50.19 55.29
N SER A 218 20.26 50.34 56.24
CA SER A 218 19.91 51.53 57.05
C SER A 218 20.92 52.04 58.10
N LYS A 219 20.73 53.29 58.58
CA LYS A 219 21.12 53.77 59.93
C LYS A 219 20.08 54.80 60.46
N PRO A 220 19.83 54.89 61.79
CA PRO A 220 18.65 55.51 62.37
C PRO A 220 18.74 57.03 62.60
N LEU A 221 17.58 57.64 62.83
CA LEU A 221 17.41 59.05 63.23
C LEU A 221 18.16 59.36 64.54
N PRO A 222 18.71 60.57 64.71
CA PRO A 222 19.39 60.98 65.93
C PRO A 222 18.41 61.12 67.11
N SER A 223 18.83 60.63 68.27
CA SER A 223 18.16 60.82 69.56
C SER A 223 18.21 62.29 69.99
N THR A 224 17.10 62.76 70.51
CA THR A 224 16.87 64.01 71.25
C THR A 224 18.02 64.41 72.19
N TRP A 225 18.33 65.70 72.21
CA TRP A 225 18.09 66.61 73.36
C TRP A 225 17.76 68.00 72.83
#